data_AF-A0A2V8PWI1-F1
#
_entry.id   AF-A0A2V8PWI1-F1
#
_cell.length_a   1.000
_cell.length_b   1.000
_cell.length_c   1.000
_cell.angle_alpha   90.00
_cell.angle_beta   90.00
_cell.angle_gamma   90.00
#
_symmetry.space_group_name_H-M   'P 1'
#
loop_
_entity.id
_entity.type
_entity.pdbx_description
1 polymer ?
#
loop_
_entity_poly.entity_id
_entity_poly.type
_entity_poly.pdbx_seq_one_letter_code
_entity_poly.pdbx_strand_id
1 'polypeptide(L)' 'DVRTDKRIDFVGGMRGTKELERLVDEGKAAIAFALYPTTVEELLMVSDANEIMPPKSTWFEPKLRDGLLIHKI' A
#
# COMPACT_ATOMS: atom_id res chain seq x y z
N ASP A 1 12.31 -10.29 -2.74
CA ASP A 1 11.15 -9.55 -3.29
C ASP A 1 10.23 -9.23 -2.13
N VAL A 2 9.80 -7.98 -1.96
CA VAL A 2 8.91 -7.57 -0.85
C VAL A 2 7.56 -8.30 -0.87
N ARG A 3 7.21 -8.93 -2.00
CA ARG A 3 6.01 -9.76 -2.15
C ARG A 3 6.14 -11.15 -1.54
N THR A 4 7.36 -11.64 -1.29
CA THR A 4 7.62 -13.02 -0.84
C THR A 4 8.51 -13.11 0.40
N ASP A 5 9.13 -12.00 0.81
CA ASP A 5 10.01 -11.98 1.96
C ASP A 5 9.21 -12.02 3.27
N LYS A 6 9.42 -13.06 4.07
CA LYS A 6 8.73 -13.28 5.35
C LYS A 6 9.10 -12.27 6.43
N ARG A 7 10.13 -11.45 6.21
CA ARG A 7 10.59 -10.42 7.15
C ARG A 7 9.90 -9.08 6.94
N ILE A 8 9.07 -8.95 5.91
CA ILE A 8 8.43 -7.69 5.52
C ILE A 8 6.93 -7.87 5.58
N ASP A 9 6.29 -7.07 6.43
CA ASP A 9 4.84 -7.01 6.58
C ASP A 9 4.31 -5.61 6.25
N PHE A 10 3.04 -5.55 5.84
CA PHE A 10 2.37 -4.30 5.47
C PHE A 10 1.15 -4.07 6.35
N VAL A 11 1.05 -2.87 6.91
CA VAL A 11 -0.12 -2.42 7.66
C VAL A 11 -1.08 -1.69 6.72
N GLY A 12 -2.35 -2.10 6.73
CA GLY A 12 -3.38 -1.46 5.91
C GLY A 12 -3.66 -0.02 6.36
N GLY A 13 -3.90 0.88 5.39
CA GLY A 13 -4.04 2.32 5.63
C GLY A 13 -5.07 2.70 6.70
N MET A 14 -6.17 1.94 6.82
CA MET A 14 -7.21 2.17 7.83
C MET A 14 -6.71 2.09 9.28
N ARG A 15 -5.66 1.31 9.55
CA ARG A 15 -5.11 1.18 10.92
C ARG A 15 -4.23 2.38 11.30
N GLY A 16 -3.71 3.11 10.31
CA GLY A 16 -2.85 4.27 10.50
C GLY A 16 -1.49 3.96 11.16
N THR A 17 -0.80 5.02 11.58
CA THR A 17 0.55 4.93 12.16
C THR A 17 0.58 4.29 13.55
N LYS A 18 -0.53 4.34 14.30
CA LYS A 18 -0.62 3.75 15.64
C LYS A 18 -0.38 2.24 15.65
N GLU A 19 -0.82 1.53 14.60
CA GLU A 19 -0.54 0.11 14.48
C GLU A 19 0.93 -0.16 14.18
N LEU A 20 1.59 0.70 13.40
CA LEU A 20 3.04 0.58 13.15
C LEU A 20 3.83 0.74 14.46
N GLU A 21 3.50 1.76 15.26
CA GLU A 21 4.09 2.00 16.58
C GLU A 21 3.91 0.78 17.49
N ARG A 22 2.66 0.29 17.62
CA ARG A 22 2.34 -0.88 18.45
C ARG A 22 3.15 -2.13 18.05
N LEU A 23 3.33 -2.38 16.75
CA LEU A 23 4.10 -3.54 16.28
C LEU A 23 5.59 -3.45 16.62
N VAL A 24 6.16 -2.25 16.62
CA VAL A 24 7.55 -2.02 17.05
C VAL A 24 7.67 -2.16 18.56
N ASP A 25 6.77 -1.53 19.32
CA ASP A 25 6.77 -1.56 20.78
C ASP A 25 6.59 -2.98 21.35
N GLU A 26 5.81 -3.83 20.68
CA GLU A 26 5.62 -5.24 21.03
C GLU A 26 6.78 -6.16 20.59
N GLY A 27 7.80 -5.61 19.92
CA GLY A 27 8.94 -6.37 19.41
C GLY A 27 8.61 -7.30 18.23
N LYS A 28 7.44 -7.15 17.61
CA LYS A 28 7.03 -7.91 16.41
C LYS A 28 7.77 -7.42 15.16
N ALA A 29 8.09 -6.12 15.12
CA ALA A 29 8.92 -5.52 14.09
C ALA A 29 10.11 -4.80 14.75
N ALA A 30 11.27 -4.83 14.11
CA ALA A 30 12.43 -4.08 14.58
C ALA A 30 12.36 -2.59 14.21
N ILE A 31 11.64 -2.25 13.15
CA ILE A 31 11.48 -0.91 12.61
C ILE A 31 10.19 -0.83 11.79
N ALA A 32 9.60 0.35 11.71
CA ALA A 32 8.48 0.64 10.82
C ALA A 32 8.78 1.87 9.96
N PHE A 33 8.20 1.89 8.75
CA PHE A 33 8.27 3.02 7.83
C PHE A 33 6.86 3.50 7.52
N ALA A 34 6.65 4.81 7.63
CA ALA A 34 5.44 5.48 7.16
C ALA A 34 5.83 6.38 5.99
N LEU A 35 5.15 6.22 4.86
CA LEU A 35 5.40 6.99 3.65
C LEU A 35 4.29 8.01 3.45
N TYR A 36 4.63 9.14 2.81
CA TYR A 36 3.64 10.15 2.44
C TYR A 36 2.69 9.57 1.38
N PRO A 37 1.37 9.79 1.47
CA PRO A 37 0.43 9.27 0.50
C PRO A 37 0.64 9.93 -0.87
N THR A 38 0.68 9.11 -1.91
CA THR A 38 0.68 9.57 -3.31
C THR A 38 -0.67 10.19 -3.67
N THR A 39 -0.67 11.30 -4.42
CA THR A 39 -1.91 11.90 -4.91
C THR A 39 -2.48 11.12 -6.11
N VAL A 40 -3.72 11.41 -6.49
CA VAL A 40 -4.32 10.79 -7.68
C VAL A 40 -3.58 11.21 -8.94
N GLU A 41 -3.16 12.47 -9.02
CA GLU A 41 -2.41 13.03 -10.14
C GLU A 41 -1.06 12.33 -10.30
N GLU A 42 -0.31 12.14 -9.21
CA GLU A 42 0.96 11.41 -9.23
C GLU A 42 0.77 9.95 -9.68
N LEU A 43 -0.31 9.30 -9.25
CA LEU A 43 -0.63 7.95 -9.67
C LEU A 43 -0.95 7.86 -11.17
N LEU A 44 -1.67 8.84 -11.71
CA LEU A 44 -1.95 8.93 -13.15
C LEU A 44 -0.67 9.20 -13.95
N MET A 45 0.22 10.07 -13.46
CA MET A 45 1.50 10.35 -14.12
C MET A 45 2.39 9.10 -14.27
N VAL A 46 2.43 8.22 -13.26
CA VAL A 46 3.17 6.94 -13.35
C VAL A 46 2.57 6.03 -14.41
N SER A 47 1.24 5.98 -14.52
CA SER A 47 0.54 5.22 -15.55
C SER A 47 0.83 5.77 -16.95
N ASP A 48 0.76 7.09 -17.13
CA ASP A 48 1.03 7.78 -18.40
C ASP A 48 2.48 7.58 -18.87
N ALA A 49 3.42 7.45 -17.92
CA ALA A 49 4.81 7.10 -18.17
C ALA A 49 5.03 5.62 -18.51
N ASN A 50 3.98 4.79 -18.51
CA ASN A 50 4.04 3.34 -18.71
C ASN A 50 4.97 2.65 -17.67
N GLU A 51 4.99 3.18 -16.45
CA GLU A 51 5.74 2.67 -15.30
C GLU A 51 4.84 1.91 -14.32
N ILE A 52 5.44 1.28 -13.32
CA ILE A 52 4.74 0.44 -12.34
C ILE A 52 4.99 0.99 -10.93
N MET A 53 3.90 1.26 -10.21
CA MET A 53 3.98 1.61 -8.78
C MET A 53 4.61 0.47 -7.97
N PRO A 54 5.51 0.77 -7.01
CA PRO A 54 6.04 -0.24 -6.11
C PRO A 54 4.90 -1.01 -5.41
N PRO A 55 5.07 -2.32 -5.17
CA PRO A 55 4.04 -3.11 -4.52
C PRO A 55 3.68 -2.53 -3.14
N LYS A 56 2.37 -2.39 -2.89
CA LYS A 56 1.78 -1.90 -1.62
C LYS A 56 2.15 -0.45 -1.26
N SER A 57 2.57 0.38 -2.21
CA SER A 57 2.83 1.81 -1.99
C SER A 57 1.58 2.68 -1.90
N THR A 58 0.40 2.17 -2.28
CA THR A 58 -0.87 2.92 -2.25
C THR A 58 -2.00 2.13 -1.57
N TRP A 59 -2.94 2.86 -0.95
CA TRP A 59 -4.14 2.31 -0.32
C TRP A 59 -5.39 3.07 -0.77
N PHE A 60 -6.31 2.37 -1.44
CA PHE A 60 -7.59 2.94 -1.88
C PHE A 60 -8.73 2.62 -0.91
N GLU A 61 -9.59 3.63 -0.69
CA GLU A 61 -10.89 3.49 -0.04
C GLU A 61 -12.01 4.20 -0.83
N PRO A 62 -13.20 3.58 -0.95
CA PRO A 62 -13.49 2.21 -0.59
C PRO A 62 -12.69 1.22 -1.46
N LYS A 63 -12.40 0.03 -0.94
CA LYS A 63 -11.89 -1.04 -1.80
C LYS A 63 -12.92 -1.26 -2.90
N LEU A 64 -12.48 -1.29 -4.16
CA LEU A 64 -13.33 -1.67 -5.27
C LEU A 64 -13.96 -3.01 -4.90
N ARG A 65 -15.29 -3.08 -4.91
CA ARG A 65 -15.98 -4.34 -4.68
C ARG A 65 -15.61 -5.25 -5.85
N ASP A 66 -15.01 -6.39 -5.55
CA ASP A 66 -14.64 -7.37 -6.57
C ASP A 66 -15.89 -7.72 -7.40
N GLY A 67 -15.80 -7.59 -8.73
CA GLY A 67 -16.81 -8.09 -9.68
C GLY A 67 -17.78 -7.09 -10.32
N LEU A 68 -17.70 -5.78 -10.09
CA LEU A 68 -18.70 -4.84 -10.64
C LEU A 68 -18.33 -4.12 -11.96
N LEU A 69 -17.10 -4.24 -12.45
CA LEU A 69 -16.68 -3.58 -13.69
C LEU A 69 -15.93 -4.55 -14.61
N ILE A 70 -16.64 -5.08 -15.61
CA ILE A 70 -16.02 -5.71 -16.78
C ILE A 70 -16.19 -4.70 -17.92
N HIS A 71 -15.13 -3.99 -18.28
CA HIS A 71 -15.09 -3.28 -19.54
C HIS A 71 -14.65 -4.28 -20.61
N LYS A 72 -15.61 -4.75 -21.42
CA LYS A 72 -15.28 -5.52 -22.62
C LYS A 72 -14.55 -4.59 -23.58
N ILE A 73 -13.30 -4.91 -23.88
CA ILE A 73 -12.58 -4.37 -25.04
C ILE A 73 -13.28 -4.85 -26.30
#